data_AF-A0A2T1DUC7-F1
#
_entry.id   AF-A0A2T1DUC7-F1
#
_cell.length_a   1.000
_cell.length_b   1.000
_cell.length_c   1.000
_cell.angle_alpha   90.00
_cell.angle_beta   90.00
_cell.angle_gamma   90.00
#
_symmetry.space_group_name_H-M   'P 1'
#
loop_
_entity.id
_entity.type
_entity.pdbx_description
1 polymer ?
#
loop_
_entity_poly.entity_id
_entity_poly.type
_entity_poly.pdbx_seq_one_letter_code
_entity_poly.pdbx_strand_id
1 'polypeptide(L)'
;MGKAIDKLKELRNQLVTGQQKIDQATEMGKASLLKTLKANGIKADEVLEFDLNGAGIFMMGGKKYVCQVEDDGVSYGEIKA
;
A
#
# COMPACT_ATOMS: atom_id res chain seq x y z
N MET A 1 -27.88 28.34 -19.10
CA MET A 1 -27.82 27.34 -18.01
C MET A 1 -26.95 26.17 -18.49
N GLY A 2 -25.96 25.74 -17.72
CA GLY A 2 -25.04 24.65 -18.12
C GLY A 2 -23.78 24.50 -17.23
N LYS A 3 -23.35 25.56 -16.54
CA LYS A 3 -22.06 25.59 -15.82
C LYS A 3 -21.95 24.66 -14.59
N ALA A 4 -23.05 24.26 -13.97
CA ALA A 4 -23.03 23.45 -12.74
C ALA A 4 -22.82 21.95 -13.02
N ILE A 5 -23.45 21.43 -14.08
CA ILE A 5 -23.34 20.01 -14.46
C ILE A 5 -21.95 19.72 -15.03
N ASP A 6 -21.37 20.66 -15.79
CA ASP A 6 -20.02 20.49 -16.34
C ASP A 6 -18.95 20.52 -15.24
N LYS A 7 -19.08 21.41 -14.25
CA LYS A 7 -18.22 21.39 -13.05
C LYS A 7 -18.34 20.09 -12.26
N LEU A 8 -19.53 19.52 -12.13
CA LEU A 8 -19.71 18.22 -11.47
C LEU A 8 -19.05 17.07 -12.23
N LYS A 9 -19.07 17.08 -13.56
CA LYS A 9 -18.35 16.11 -14.39
C LYS A 9 -16.83 16.26 -14.25
N GLU A 10 -16.34 17.50 -14.20
CA GLU A 10 -14.92 17.79 -14.02
C GLU A 10 -14.41 17.33 -12.65
N LEU A 11 -15.15 17.65 -11.58
CA LEU A 11 -14.84 17.17 -10.23
C LEU A 11 -14.88 15.63 -10.14
N ARG A 12 -15.86 14.99 -10.78
CA ARG A 12 -15.91 13.52 -10.86
C ARG A 12 -14.68 12.96 -11.55
N ASN A 13 -14.26 13.54 -12.68
CA ASN A 13 -13.06 13.09 -13.39
C ASN A 13 -11.81 13.27 -12.53
N GLN A 14 -11.68 14.41 -11.83
CA GLN A 14 -10.56 14.64 -10.90
C GLN A 14 -10.55 13.63 -9.75
N LEU A 15 -11.70 13.29 -9.18
CA LEU A 15 -11.83 12.25 -8.16
C LEU A 15 -11.42 10.87 -8.68
N VAL A 16 -11.90 10.47 -9.86
CA VAL A 16 -11.56 9.17 -10.47
C VAL A 16 -10.07 9.10 -10.77
N THR A 17 -9.49 10.14 -11.37
CA THR A 17 -8.06 10.20 -11.65
C THR A 17 -7.22 10.26 -10.36
N GLY A 18 -7.71 10.95 -9.32
CA GLY A 18 -7.08 10.97 -8.01
C GLY A 18 -7.06 9.58 -7.37
N GLN A 19 -8.19 8.87 -7.40
CA GLN A 19 -8.29 7.50 -6.89
C GLN A 19 -7.35 6.55 -7.64
N GLN A 20 -7.32 6.61 -8.97
CA GLN A 20 -6.40 5.79 -9.77
C GLN A 20 -4.93 6.01 -9.41
N LYS A 21 -4.54 7.26 -9.11
CA LYS A 21 -3.19 7.57 -8.65
C LYS A 21 -2.89 7.01 -7.26
N ILE A 22 -3.87 7.04 -6.35
CA ILE A 22 -3.74 6.46 -5.00
C ILE A 22 -3.64 4.93 -5.09
N ASP A 23 -4.46 4.30 -5.93
CA ASP A 23 -4.44 2.85 -6.15
C ASP A 23 -3.08 2.43 -6.72
N GLN A 24 -2.57 3.14 -7.73
CA GLN A 24 -1.24 2.91 -8.29
C GLN A 24 -0.13 3.11 -7.25
N ALA A 25 -0.18 4.18 -6.45
CA ALA A 25 0.81 4.43 -5.41
C ALA A 25 0.79 3.32 -4.34
N THR A 26 -0.40 2.82 -4.00
CA THR A 26 -0.59 1.71 -3.04
C THR A 26 -0.02 0.41 -3.61
N GLU A 27 -0.33 0.06 -4.85
CA GLU A 27 0.21 -1.12 -5.54
C GLU A 27 1.75 -1.06 -5.64
N MET A 28 2.29 0.09 -6.03
CA MET A 28 3.74 0.32 -6.09
C MET A 28 4.39 0.21 -4.71
N GLY A 29 3.73 0.75 -3.68
CA GLY A 29 4.18 0.66 -2.28
C GLY A 29 4.21 -0.78 -1.78
N LYS A 30 3.16 -1.56 -2.04
CA LYS A 30 3.11 -2.99 -1.73
C LYS A 30 4.20 -3.79 -2.42
N ALA A 31 4.42 -3.55 -3.72
CA ALA A 31 5.48 -4.20 -4.48
C ALA A 31 6.88 -3.84 -3.97
N SER A 32 7.10 -2.56 -3.62
CA SER A 32 8.34 -2.08 -3.01
C SER A 32 8.59 -2.74 -1.66
N LEU A 33 7.58 -2.77 -0.78
CA LEU A 33 7.65 -3.42 0.52
C LEU A 33 7.97 -4.91 0.39
N LEU A 34 7.30 -5.63 -0.52
CA LEU A 34 7.58 -7.04 -0.78
C LEU A 34 9.04 -7.26 -1.20
N LYS A 35 9.58 -6.37 -2.03
CA LYS A 35 10.99 -6.42 -2.45
C LYS A 35 11.93 -6.15 -1.27
N THR A 36 11.63 -5.18 -0.42
CA THR A 36 12.41 -4.85 0.78
C THR A 36 12.40 -6.01 1.78
N LEU A 37 11.23 -6.61 2.03
CA LEU A 37 11.10 -7.80 2.89
C LEU A 37 11.98 -8.94 2.37
N LYS A 38 11.89 -9.25 1.07
CA LYS A 38 12.71 -10.30 0.45
C LYS A 38 14.20 -9.99 0.48
N ALA A 39 14.60 -8.72 0.29
CA ALA A 39 15.99 -8.29 0.38
C ALA A 39 16.58 -8.48 1.80
N ASN A 40 15.74 -8.34 2.83
CA ASN A 40 16.10 -8.59 4.23
C ASN A 40 15.96 -10.08 4.64
N GLY A 41 15.74 -10.98 3.68
CA GLY A 41 15.64 -12.42 3.94
C GLY A 41 14.28 -12.90 4.47
N ILE A 42 13.28 -12.01 4.52
CA ILE A 42 11.92 -12.34 4.96
C ILE A 42 11.17 -13.00 3.81
N LYS A 43 10.66 -14.22 4.02
CA LYS A 43 9.90 -14.99 3.03
C LYS A 43 8.43 -14.53 2.98
N ALA A 44 8.22 -13.25 2.67
CA ALA A 44 6.88 -12.71 2.50
C ALA A 44 6.24 -13.27 1.21
N ASP A 45 5.05 -13.87 1.36
CA ASP A 45 4.23 -14.44 0.28
C ASP A 45 3.46 -13.32 -0.44
N GLU A 46 2.78 -12.47 0.33
CA GLU A 46 1.92 -11.38 -0.17
C GLU A 46 1.90 -10.21 0.82
N VAL A 47 1.84 -8.97 0.32
CA VAL A 47 1.61 -7.77 1.14
C VAL A 47 0.13 -7.41 1.07
N LEU A 48 -0.57 -7.51 2.20
CA LEU A 48 -2.00 -7.21 2.33
C LEU A 48 -2.24 -5.70 2.43
N GLU A 49 -1.46 -5.02 3.27
CA GLU A 49 -1.59 -3.59 3.52
C GLU A 49 -0.22 -2.92 3.52
N PHE A 50 -0.20 -1.68 3.05
CA PHE A 50 0.97 -0.83 3.03
C PHE A 50 0.53 0.59 3.35
N ASP A 51 1.20 1.20 4.32
CA ASP A 51 1.07 2.60 4.67
C ASP A 51 2.28 3.38 4.13
N LEU A 52 2.03 4.61 3.68
CA LEU A 52 3.07 5.52 3.20
C LEU A 52 4.08 5.89 4.29
N ASN A 53 3.79 5.60 5.56
CA ASN A 53 4.69 5.73 6.70
C ASN A 53 5.68 4.56 6.87
N GLY A 54 5.73 3.63 5.90
CA GLY A 54 6.64 2.47 5.95
C GLY A 54 6.15 1.31 6.81
N ALA A 55 4.94 1.40 7.37
CA ALA A 55 4.26 0.28 7.99
C ALA A 55 3.57 -0.60 6.94
N GLY A 56 3.44 -1.89 7.20
CA GLY A 56 2.68 -2.78 6.32
C GLY A 56 2.30 -4.07 6.98
N ILE A 57 1.36 -4.78 6.36
CA ILE A 57 0.95 -6.12 6.76
C ILE A 57 1.23 -7.06 5.61
N PHE A 58 1.87 -8.17 5.89
CA PHE A 58 2.20 -9.20 4.92
C PHE A 58 1.88 -10.61 5.45
N MET A 59 1.78 -11.55 4.53
CA MET A 59 1.58 -12.97 4.81
C MET A 59 2.91 -13.71 4.70
N MET A 60 3.18 -14.62 5.63
CA MET A 60 4.29 -15.57 5.56
C MET A 60 3.84 -16.93 6.10
N GLY A 61 3.85 -17.96 5.26
CA GLY A 61 3.50 -19.34 5.66
C GLY A 61 2.07 -19.49 6.19
N GLY A 62 1.13 -18.70 5.65
CA GLY A 62 -0.28 -18.71 6.06
C GLY A 62 -0.62 -17.88 7.31
N LYS A 63 0.36 -17.17 7.89
CA LYS A 63 0.17 -16.27 9.04
C LYS A 63 0.36 -14.82 8.65
N LYS A 64 -0.35 -13.91 9.34
CA LYS A 64 -0.23 -12.46 9.16
C LYS A 64 0.91 -11.90 10.02
N TYR A 65 1.68 -11.00 9.45
CA TYR A 65 2.76 -10.28 10.12
C TYR A 65 2.62 -8.79 9.83
N VAL A 66 2.90 -7.97 10.84
CA VAL A 66 3.10 -6.53 10.66
C VAL A 66 4.59 -6.29 10.49
N CYS A 67 4.96 -5.39 9.59
CA CYS A 67 6.31 -4.86 9.49
C CYS A 67 6.33 -3.34 9.59
N GLN A 68 7.42 -2.82 10.13
CA GLN A 68 7.82 -1.43 10.04
C GLN A 68 9.17 -1.38 9.33
N VAL A 69 9.23 -0.66 8.23
CA VAL A 69 10.49 -0.34 7.56
C VAL A 69 11.09 0.87 8.27
N GLU A 70 12.34 0.72 8.69
CA GLU A 70 13.16 1.75 9.34
C GLU A 70 14.42 1.97 8.48
N ASP A 71 15.16 3.05 8.72
CA ASP A 71 16.36 3.38 7.92
C ASP A 71 17.47 2.32 8.04
N ASP A 72 17.47 1.54 9.13
CA ASP A 72 18.45 0.54 9.51
C ASP A 72 17.99 -0.92 9.28
N GLY A 73 16.74 -1.14 8.88
CA GLY A 73 16.24 -2.48 8.59
C GLY A 73 14.73 -2.61 8.49
N VAL A 74 14.25 -3.85 8.62
CA VAL A 74 12.82 -4.16 8.67
C VAL A 74 12.50 -4.91 9.95
N SER A 75 11.79 -4.23 10.84
CA SER A 75 11.22 -4.81 12.05
C SER A 75 9.91 -5.49 11.69
N TYR A 76 9.69 -6.75 12.09
CA TYR A 76 8.42 -7.44 11.84
C TYR A 76 7.97 -8.32 13.02
N GLY A 77 6.66 -8.47 13.19
CA GLY A 77 6.03 -9.25 14.26
C GLY A 77 4.78 -10.00 13.79
N GLU A 78 4.56 -11.21 14.31
CA GLU A 78 3.37 -12.00 14.00
C GLU A 78 2.12 -11.34 14.62
N ILE A 79 1.09 -11.11 13.81
CA ILE A 79 -0.22 -10.66 14.29
C ILE A 79 -0.96 -11.92 14.76
N LYS A 80 -0.98 -12.14 16.07
CA LYS A 80 -1.87 -13.14 16.68
C LYS A 80 -3.28 -12.56 16.67
N ALA A 81 -4.18 -13.22 15.96
CA ALA A 81 -5.62 -12.97 16.05
C ALA A 81 -6.15 -13.24 17.45
#